data_AF-A0A955DC28-F1
#
_entry.id   AF-A0A955DC28-F1
#
_cell.length_a   1.000
_cell.length_b   1.000
_cell.length_c   1.000
_cell.angle_alpha   90.00
_cell.angle_beta   90.00
_cell.angle_gamma   90.00
#
_symmetry.space_group_name_H-M   'P 1'
#
loop_
_entity.id
_entity.type
_entity.pdbx_description
1 polymer ?
#
loop_
_entity_poly.entity_id
_entity_poly.type
_entity_poly.pdbx_seq_one_letter_code
_entity_poly.pdbx_strand_id
1 'polypeptide(L)'
;MKQVTRRFGFGLLAMIVATVTALAATPTLQAASDDSSFAAAVDLEPFGRMAVFTDGRLKSFASHASAMMQFVSGSRRIDGHAPGFTYLDLLFRPAAYADVAIIFVKKKPIRAELVQAMRNSAMFMRSSDAEAELERFLDTGLIRASWLTDPTVAELRARLSRDLMRYAKPMGEIDTALAVNDPRVLGQALRLLPPADESVQSPWRAIADASRPEIAGSYGPKAALVQEVGRQWEALRAAWAAQDAAGVNAAAAILVDRLPELAPAIYPDQSRLGWESWYFRSANMTWVWIVYVFSAIFFVMATAYRWRWAWLVGLGIFLAAFGLHTFALGLRWYVSGRWPNSNMFEAVTTAAWFGGCLALVLEVGLRRTPMRSMFGLGSAVASMTALMAAYYLPLQLNPNIGNMMPVLHDVWLYIHTNVIIFSYCLIFMAAVVAAAYLVYRIFGGDREYARVGGAGSFMSIRPDGSTYLEANRSSLGVVLDGATMVLMELSFIMLWTGLVMGAIWADHSWGRPWGWDPKEVFALNTFLVFAILVHVRMKVKDKGLWTALLALFGAVVMLFNWIFINFYISGLHSYA
;
A
#
# COMPACT_ATOMS: atom_id res chain seq x y z
N MET A 1 -32.51 -17.59 -21.53
CA MET A 1 -31.85 -17.61 -20.20
C MET A 1 -30.49 -18.33 -20.17
N LYS A 2 -30.39 -19.68 -20.25
CA LYS A 2 -29.11 -20.41 -20.05
C LYS A 2 -27.92 -19.96 -20.94
N GLN A 3 -28.17 -19.59 -22.19
CA GLN A 3 -27.11 -19.14 -23.12
C GLN A 3 -26.59 -17.73 -22.79
N VAL A 4 -27.49 -16.82 -22.38
CA VAL A 4 -27.14 -15.46 -21.92
C VAL A 4 -26.33 -15.52 -20.63
N THR A 5 -26.74 -16.36 -19.66
CA THR A 5 -26.01 -16.51 -18.39
C THR A 5 -24.61 -17.10 -18.57
N ARG A 6 -24.44 -18.04 -19.52
CA ARG A 6 -23.11 -18.56 -19.91
C ARG A 6 -22.24 -17.49 -20.56
N ARG A 7 -22.77 -16.75 -21.54
CA ARG A 7 -22.04 -15.64 -22.21
C ARG A 7 -21.65 -14.54 -21.22
N PHE A 8 -22.54 -14.20 -20.29
CA PHE A 8 -22.28 -13.31 -19.16
C PHE A 8 -21.10 -13.79 -18.31
N GLY A 9 -21.09 -15.06 -17.90
CA GLY A 9 -20.01 -15.63 -17.10
C GLY A 9 -18.65 -15.59 -17.80
N PHE A 10 -18.61 -15.93 -19.09
CA PHE A 10 -17.39 -15.84 -19.90
C PHE A 10 -16.90 -14.40 -20.07
N GLY A 11 -17.80 -13.44 -20.33
CA GLY A 11 -17.44 -12.03 -20.48
C GLY A 11 -16.89 -11.40 -19.20
N LEU A 12 -17.50 -11.69 -18.05
CA LEU A 12 -17.02 -11.18 -16.77
C LEU A 12 -15.67 -11.80 -16.36
N LEU A 13 -15.49 -13.11 -16.60
CA LEU A 13 -14.21 -13.79 -16.38
C LEU A 13 -13.11 -13.21 -17.28
N ALA A 14 -13.41 -12.99 -18.57
CA ALA A 14 -12.46 -12.42 -19.51
C ALA A 14 -12.00 -11.00 -19.10
N MET A 15 -12.90 -10.15 -18.57
CA MET A 15 -12.51 -8.84 -18.03
C MET A 15 -11.58 -8.96 -16.82
N ILE A 16 -11.90 -9.85 -15.86
CA ILE A 16 -11.06 -10.04 -14.67
C ILE A 16 -9.67 -10.54 -15.09
N VAL A 17 -9.61 -11.55 -15.96
CA VAL A 17 -8.35 -12.10 -16.47
C VAL A 17 -7.56 -11.05 -17.22
N ALA A 18 -8.18 -10.32 -18.16
CA ALA A 18 -7.51 -9.26 -18.92
C ALA A 18 -6.90 -8.18 -18.01
N THR A 19 -7.62 -7.80 -16.96
CA THR A 19 -7.15 -6.82 -15.95
C THR A 19 -5.96 -7.37 -15.15
N VAL A 20 -5.97 -8.65 -14.78
CA VAL A 20 -4.85 -9.29 -14.06
C VAL A 20 -3.62 -9.48 -14.95
N THR A 21 -3.81 -9.92 -16.21
CA THR A 21 -2.70 -10.13 -17.15
C THR A 21 -2.04 -8.82 -17.60
N ALA A 22 -2.76 -7.71 -17.62
CA ALA A 22 -2.19 -6.40 -17.96
C ALA A 22 -1.25 -5.82 -16.88
N LEU A 23 -1.29 -6.34 -15.64
CA LEU A 23 -0.50 -5.85 -14.51
C LEU A 23 0.62 -6.80 -14.05
N ALA A 24 0.69 -8.01 -14.60
CA ALA A 24 1.68 -9.03 -14.22
C ALA A 24 2.95 -8.96 -15.09
N ALA A 25 3.70 -7.87 -14.99
CA ALA A 25 5.08 -7.81 -15.49
C ALA A 25 5.94 -6.98 -14.54
N THR A 26 6.58 -7.65 -13.59
CA THR A 26 7.70 -7.06 -12.84
C THR A 26 8.96 -7.22 -13.66
N PRO A 27 9.61 -6.13 -14.11
CA PRO A 27 10.96 -6.24 -14.64
C PRO A 27 11.91 -6.58 -13.50
N THR A 28 12.41 -7.81 -13.49
CA THR A 28 13.57 -8.20 -12.69
C THR A 28 14.81 -7.73 -13.43
N LEU A 29 15.54 -6.79 -12.84
CA LEU A 29 16.86 -6.43 -13.30
C LEU A 29 17.84 -7.42 -12.68
N GLN A 30 18.49 -8.17 -13.53
CA GLN A 30 19.55 -9.09 -13.18
C GLN A 30 20.84 -8.39 -13.61
N ALA A 31 21.59 -7.80 -12.67
CA ALA A 31 23.00 -7.56 -12.95
C ALA A 31 23.72 -8.90 -12.85
N ALA A 32 24.62 -9.16 -13.79
CA ALA A 32 25.47 -10.32 -13.77
C ALA A 32 26.56 -10.10 -12.71
N SER A 33 26.47 -10.78 -11.56
CA SER A 33 27.63 -11.00 -10.70
C SER A 33 27.56 -12.36 -9.99
N ASP A 34 28.72 -12.94 -9.73
CA ASP A 34 28.96 -14.19 -8.98
C ASP A 34 28.62 -14.08 -7.46
N ASP A 35 28.08 -12.95 -7.00
CA ASP A 35 27.79 -12.65 -5.58
C ASP A 35 26.63 -13.47 -4.97
N SER A 36 25.94 -14.27 -5.78
CA SER A 36 24.76 -15.05 -5.33
C SER A 36 25.06 -16.03 -4.19
N SER A 37 26.31 -16.52 -4.08
CA SER A 37 26.71 -17.49 -3.05
C SER A 37 26.85 -16.85 -1.66
N PHE A 38 27.53 -15.70 -1.56
CA PHE A 38 27.67 -14.95 -0.31
C PHE A 38 26.32 -14.43 0.17
N ALA A 39 25.55 -13.79 -0.72
CA ALA A 39 24.26 -13.22 -0.38
C ALA A 39 23.24 -14.27 0.09
N ALA A 40 23.30 -15.49 -0.45
CA ALA A 40 22.46 -16.60 -0.02
C ALA A 40 22.90 -17.22 1.33
N ALA A 41 24.18 -17.10 1.69
CA ALA A 41 24.75 -17.66 2.92
C ALA A 41 24.63 -16.72 4.13
N VAL A 42 24.43 -15.41 3.93
CA VAL A 42 24.19 -14.44 5.00
C VAL A 42 22.78 -14.59 5.56
N ASP A 43 22.68 -14.81 6.87
CA ASP A 43 21.41 -14.86 7.58
C ASP A 43 20.99 -13.47 8.06
N LEU A 44 19.90 -12.96 7.50
CA LEU A 44 19.33 -11.66 7.86
C LEU A 44 18.34 -11.73 9.03
N GLU A 45 17.96 -12.92 9.49
CA GLU A 45 16.98 -13.08 10.56
C GLU A 45 17.42 -12.43 11.89
N PRO A 46 18.68 -12.60 12.36
CA PRO A 46 19.17 -11.92 13.55
C PRO A 46 19.03 -10.40 13.45
N PHE A 47 19.40 -9.81 12.33
CA PHE A 47 19.29 -8.36 12.12
C PHE A 47 17.85 -7.87 12.30
N GLY A 48 16.86 -8.66 11.90
CA GLY A 48 15.44 -8.35 12.10
C GLY A 48 15.02 -8.12 13.56
N ARG A 49 15.82 -8.56 14.52
CA ARG A 49 15.59 -8.39 15.97
C ARG A 49 16.39 -7.23 16.58
N MET A 50 17.16 -6.51 15.77
CA MET A 50 17.86 -5.30 16.18
C MET A 50 16.92 -4.08 16.03
N ALA A 51 16.79 -3.31 17.11
CA ALA A 51 16.00 -2.08 17.13
C ALA A 51 16.81 -0.91 16.57
N VAL A 52 16.29 -0.26 15.53
CA VAL A 52 16.80 0.98 14.96
C VAL A 52 15.88 2.13 15.36
N PHE A 53 16.45 3.21 15.88
CA PHE A 53 15.71 4.44 16.15
C PHE A 53 15.69 5.36 14.94
N THR A 54 14.51 5.69 14.43
CA THR A 54 14.36 6.67 13.34
C THR A 54 13.00 7.34 13.44
N ASP A 55 12.94 8.62 13.08
CA ASP A 55 11.70 9.41 13.04
C ASP A 55 10.92 9.42 14.36
N GLY A 56 11.59 9.24 15.51
CA GLY A 56 10.97 9.18 16.83
C GLY A 56 10.28 7.84 17.14
N ARG A 57 10.60 6.76 16.42
CA ARG A 57 10.10 5.39 16.68
C ARG A 57 11.24 4.39 16.63
N LEU A 58 11.13 3.35 17.48
CA LEU A 58 11.95 2.15 17.40
C LEU A 58 11.30 1.15 16.43
N LYS A 59 12.04 0.73 15.41
CA LYS A 59 11.61 -0.23 14.39
C LYS A 59 12.65 -1.33 14.22
N SER A 60 12.25 -2.49 13.72
CA SER A 60 13.22 -3.52 13.30
C SER A 60 14.16 -3.00 12.21
N PHE A 61 15.38 -3.52 12.17
CA PHE A 61 16.33 -3.26 11.08
C PHE A 61 15.73 -3.54 9.70
N ALA A 62 14.97 -4.62 9.55
CA ALA A 62 14.33 -4.97 8.28
C ALA A 62 13.34 -3.89 7.80
N SER A 63 12.57 -3.30 8.73
CA SER A 63 11.68 -2.17 8.44
C SER A 63 12.47 -0.91 8.05
N HIS A 64 13.55 -0.61 8.79
CA HIS A 64 14.45 0.51 8.49
C HIS A 64 15.11 0.39 7.12
N ALA A 65 15.73 -0.75 6.84
CA ALA A 65 16.40 -1.01 5.57
C ALA A 65 15.41 -0.96 4.39
N SER A 66 14.20 -1.50 4.56
CA SER A 66 13.16 -1.41 3.54
C SER A 66 12.78 0.04 3.23
N ALA A 67 12.62 0.88 4.26
CA ALA A 67 12.33 2.30 4.08
C ALA A 67 13.47 3.05 3.36
N MET A 68 14.72 2.76 3.74
CA MET A 68 15.89 3.40 3.14
C MET A 68 16.10 2.99 1.68
N MET A 69 16.04 1.69 1.37
CA MET A 69 16.22 1.19 0.01
C MET A 69 15.10 1.60 -0.94
N GLN A 70 13.91 1.92 -0.40
CA GLN A 70 12.83 2.50 -1.19
C GLN A 70 13.15 3.90 -1.72
N PHE A 71 13.96 4.71 -1.01
CA PHE A 71 14.45 5.99 -1.54
C PHE A 71 15.45 5.80 -2.68
N VAL A 72 16.29 4.76 -2.59
CA VAL A 72 17.33 4.49 -3.58
C VAL A 72 16.75 3.85 -4.85
N SER A 73 16.18 2.66 -4.72
CA SER A 73 15.78 1.81 -5.87
C SER A 73 14.27 1.75 -6.12
N GLY A 74 13.48 2.46 -5.32
CA GLY A 74 12.03 2.47 -5.41
C GLY A 74 11.42 1.14 -4.97
N SER A 75 10.57 0.55 -5.81
CA SER A 75 9.95 -0.75 -5.57
C SER A 75 10.80 -1.94 -6.01
N ARG A 76 11.96 -1.68 -6.62
CA ARG A 76 12.80 -2.72 -7.23
C ARG A 76 13.75 -3.29 -6.21
N ARG A 77 14.16 -4.54 -6.44
CA ARG A 77 15.29 -5.14 -5.74
C ARG A 77 16.53 -4.98 -6.60
N ILE A 78 17.65 -4.68 -5.97
CA ILE A 78 18.96 -4.64 -6.62
C ILE A 78 19.49 -6.08 -6.59
N ASP A 79 19.70 -6.66 -7.77
CA ASP A 79 20.16 -8.05 -7.96
C ASP A 79 19.30 -9.12 -7.27
N GLY A 80 18.01 -8.82 -7.11
CA GLY A 80 17.06 -9.71 -6.44
C GLY A 80 17.21 -9.79 -4.91
N HIS A 81 18.22 -9.13 -4.34
CA HIS A 81 18.51 -9.17 -2.91
C HIS A 81 17.44 -8.49 -2.06
N ALA A 82 17.35 -8.93 -0.80
CA ALA A 82 16.47 -8.30 0.17
C ALA A 82 16.98 -6.90 0.54
N PRO A 83 16.09 -5.93 0.86
CA PRO A 83 16.51 -4.57 1.22
C PRO A 83 17.53 -4.50 2.37
N GLY A 84 17.43 -5.41 3.34
CA GLY A 84 18.40 -5.52 4.45
C GLY A 84 19.81 -5.85 3.98
N PHE A 85 19.96 -6.77 3.02
CA PHE A 85 21.26 -7.11 2.43
C PHE A 85 21.82 -5.92 1.67
N THR A 86 21.03 -5.35 0.76
CA THR A 86 21.46 -4.20 -0.05
C THR A 86 21.85 -3.00 0.81
N TYR A 87 21.14 -2.75 1.91
CA TYR A 87 21.49 -1.68 2.86
C TYR A 87 22.89 -1.89 3.47
N LEU A 88 23.18 -3.10 3.95
CA LEU A 88 24.48 -3.43 4.55
C LEU A 88 25.59 -3.49 3.51
N ASP A 89 25.31 -4.00 2.32
CA ASP A 89 26.29 -4.08 1.24
C ASP A 89 26.64 -2.69 0.69
N LEU A 90 25.67 -1.78 0.58
CA LEU A 90 25.94 -0.38 0.24
C LEU A 90 26.77 0.32 1.33
N LEU A 91 26.52 -0.02 2.61
CA LEU A 91 27.24 0.54 3.75
C LEU A 91 28.70 0.05 3.83
N PHE A 92 28.94 -1.25 3.60
CA PHE A 92 30.26 -1.88 3.82
C PHE A 92 31.08 -2.06 2.55
N ARG A 93 30.45 -2.21 1.38
CA ARG A 93 31.08 -2.38 0.06
C ARG A 93 30.57 -1.34 -0.95
N PRO A 94 30.67 -0.02 -0.67
CA PRO A 94 30.16 1.02 -1.58
C PRO A 94 30.78 1.00 -2.98
N ALA A 95 32.02 0.51 -3.10
CA ALA A 95 32.70 0.38 -4.39
C ALA A 95 31.95 -0.58 -5.35
N ALA A 96 31.24 -1.59 -4.83
CA ALA A 96 30.45 -2.51 -5.64
C ALA A 96 29.27 -1.80 -6.35
N TYR A 97 28.85 -0.64 -5.84
CA TYR A 97 27.70 0.11 -6.34
C TYR A 97 28.08 1.42 -7.05
N ALA A 98 29.37 1.77 -7.11
CA ALA A 98 29.83 3.03 -7.70
C ALA A 98 29.40 3.19 -9.17
N ASP A 99 29.50 2.10 -9.93
CA ASP A 99 29.19 2.06 -11.37
C ASP A 99 27.88 1.35 -11.71
N VAL A 100 27.01 1.14 -10.72
CA VAL A 100 25.73 0.43 -10.89
C VAL A 100 24.56 1.40 -10.92
N ALA A 101 23.65 1.22 -11.87
CA ALA A 101 22.45 2.04 -12.01
C ALA A 101 21.40 1.63 -10.97
N ILE A 102 21.48 2.23 -9.78
CA ILE A 102 20.60 1.91 -8.64
C ILE A 102 19.67 3.04 -8.23
N ILE A 103 19.92 4.29 -8.63
CA ILE A 103 19.08 5.43 -8.26
C ILE A 103 17.84 5.49 -9.16
N PHE A 104 16.66 5.33 -8.56
CA PHE A 104 15.39 5.32 -9.29
C PHE A 104 14.75 6.71 -9.37
N VAL A 105 14.63 7.23 -10.59
CA VAL A 105 13.86 8.44 -10.89
C VAL A 105 12.49 8.05 -11.42
N LYS A 106 11.43 8.39 -10.68
CA LYS A 106 10.06 7.92 -10.97
C LYS A 106 9.43 8.54 -12.22
N LYS A 107 9.49 9.87 -12.36
CA LYS A 107 8.68 10.60 -13.37
C LYS A 107 9.40 10.66 -14.72
N LYS A 108 8.80 10.07 -15.77
CA LYS A 108 9.34 10.11 -17.15
C LYS A 108 9.69 11.50 -17.68
N PRO A 109 8.85 12.55 -17.51
CA PRO A 109 9.21 13.89 -17.97
C PRO A 109 10.51 14.42 -17.34
N ILE A 110 10.76 14.07 -16.07
CA ILE A 110 11.97 14.47 -15.37
C ILE A 110 13.18 13.70 -15.88
N ARG A 111 13.02 12.41 -16.19
CA ARG A 111 14.09 11.63 -16.83
C ARG A 111 14.53 12.26 -18.15
N ALA A 112 13.56 12.72 -18.96
CA ALA A 112 13.85 13.36 -20.24
C ALA A 112 14.66 14.66 -20.09
N GLU A 113 14.26 15.53 -19.15
CA GLU A 113 15.01 16.76 -18.82
C GLU A 113 16.44 16.44 -18.34
N LEU A 114 16.59 15.43 -17.48
CA LEU A 114 17.89 14.99 -16.97
C LEU A 114 18.77 14.44 -18.08
N VAL A 115 18.24 13.58 -18.96
CA VAL A 115 18.97 13.03 -20.12
C VAL A 115 19.46 14.12 -21.05
N GLN A 116 18.66 15.15 -21.29
CA GLN A 116 19.08 16.29 -22.11
C GLN A 116 20.27 17.02 -21.50
N ALA A 117 20.30 17.23 -20.19
CA ALA A 117 21.47 17.80 -19.51
C ALA A 117 22.67 16.84 -19.52
N MET A 118 22.44 15.54 -19.31
CA MET A 118 23.49 14.52 -19.30
C MET A 118 24.21 14.43 -20.65
N ARG A 119 23.50 14.52 -21.77
CA ARG A 119 24.12 14.55 -23.12
C ARG A 119 25.08 15.73 -23.34
N ASN A 120 24.91 16.82 -22.58
CA ASN A 120 25.78 18.00 -22.65
C ASN A 120 26.93 17.96 -21.61
N SER A 121 27.00 16.92 -20.78
CA SER A 121 28.00 16.81 -19.71
C SER A 121 29.36 16.34 -20.22
N ALA A 122 30.41 16.68 -19.48
CA ALA A 122 31.76 16.17 -19.76
C ALA A 122 31.85 14.64 -19.61
N MET A 123 31.01 14.05 -18.74
CA MET A 123 30.92 12.60 -18.54
C MET A 123 30.43 11.88 -19.81
N PHE A 124 29.43 12.44 -20.48
CA PHE A 124 28.91 11.90 -21.74
C PHE A 124 29.97 11.89 -22.83
N MET A 125 30.73 12.97 -22.98
CA MET A 125 31.79 13.09 -23.98
C MET A 125 32.96 12.10 -23.76
N ARG A 126 33.09 11.52 -22.57
CA ARG A 126 34.18 10.60 -22.18
C ARG A 126 33.79 9.12 -22.24
N SER A 127 32.50 8.79 -22.34
CA SER A 127 32.01 7.41 -22.26
C SER A 127 31.50 6.95 -23.62
N SER A 128 32.01 5.79 -24.09
CA SER A 128 31.59 5.18 -25.36
C SER A 128 30.15 4.67 -25.34
N ASP A 129 29.67 4.28 -24.16
CA ASP A 129 28.39 3.59 -23.98
C ASP A 129 27.32 4.49 -23.34
N ALA A 130 27.61 5.79 -23.22
CA ALA A 130 26.77 6.76 -22.54
C ALA A 130 25.35 6.80 -23.12
N GLU A 131 25.23 6.82 -24.45
CA GLU A 131 23.92 6.94 -25.10
C GLU A 131 23.03 5.71 -24.79
N ALA A 132 23.56 4.50 -24.90
CA ALA A 132 22.83 3.27 -24.60
C ALA A 132 22.42 3.17 -23.12
N GLU A 133 23.21 3.76 -22.21
CA GLU A 133 22.83 3.86 -20.81
C GLU A 133 21.73 4.89 -20.55
N LEU A 134 21.79 6.06 -21.20
CA LEU A 134 20.74 7.08 -21.08
C LEU A 134 19.41 6.60 -21.66
N GLU A 135 19.43 5.82 -22.75
CA GLU A 135 18.25 5.14 -23.28
C GLU A 135 17.66 4.14 -22.26
N ARG A 136 18.51 3.28 -21.67
CA ARG A 136 18.08 2.38 -20.58
C ARG A 136 17.51 3.15 -19.38
N PHE A 137 18.04 4.32 -19.06
CA PHE A 137 17.53 5.16 -17.98
C PHE A 137 16.14 5.74 -18.31
N LEU A 138 15.89 6.19 -19.55
CA LEU A 138 14.56 6.67 -19.94
C LEU A 138 13.48 5.60 -19.72
N ASP A 139 13.80 4.35 -20.07
CA ASP A 139 12.89 3.21 -19.94
C ASP A 139 12.76 2.73 -18.49
N THR A 140 13.87 2.33 -17.87
CA THR A 140 13.87 1.70 -16.54
C THR A 140 13.68 2.72 -15.42
N GLY A 141 14.18 3.94 -15.61
CA GLY A 141 14.27 4.98 -14.59
C GLY A 141 15.44 4.84 -13.64
N LEU A 142 16.35 3.89 -13.85
CA LEU A 142 17.53 3.71 -13.01
C LEU A 142 18.75 4.35 -13.64
N ILE A 143 19.52 5.06 -12.82
CA ILE A 143 20.73 5.73 -13.23
C ILE A 143 21.80 5.59 -12.16
N ARG A 144 23.07 5.67 -12.55
CA ARG A 144 24.20 5.75 -11.62
C ARG A 144 24.16 7.08 -10.87
N ALA A 145 24.59 7.07 -9.61
CA ALA A 145 24.67 8.28 -8.81
C ALA A 145 25.60 9.34 -9.44
N SER A 146 26.70 8.90 -10.07
CA SER A 146 27.71 9.74 -10.70
C SER A 146 27.14 10.68 -11.78
N TRP A 147 26.19 10.20 -12.58
CA TRP A 147 25.46 11.00 -13.57
C TRP A 147 24.64 12.13 -12.95
N LEU A 148 24.04 11.89 -11.78
CA LEU A 148 23.18 12.87 -11.11
C LEU A 148 23.97 13.92 -10.32
N THR A 149 25.21 13.58 -9.95
CA THR A 149 26.16 14.48 -9.28
C THR A 149 27.05 15.25 -10.26
N ASP A 150 26.98 14.96 -11.55
CA ASP A 150 27.70 15.74 -12.57
C ASP A 150 27.33 17.23 -12.47
N PRO A 151 28.30 18.17 -12.56
CA PRO A 151 28.04 19.60 -12.38
C PRO A 151 26.92 20.15 -13.26
N THR A 152 26.84 19.73 -14.53
CA THR A 152 25.81 20.19 -15.48
C THR A 152 24.42 19.72 -15.04
N VAL A 153 24.33 18.49 -14.54
CA VAL A 153 23.06 17.91 -14.06
C VAL A 153 22.68 18.49 -12.71
N ALA A 154 23.64 18.70 -11.80
CA ALA A 154 23.42 19.32 -10.50
C ALA A 154 22.88 20.75 -10.62
N GLU A 155 23.41 21.54 -11.56
CA GLU A 155 22.90 22.89 -11.85
C GLU A 155 21.46 22.86 -12.38
N LEU A 156 21.15 21.93 -13.30
CA LEU A 156 19.78 21.74 -13.78
C LEU A 156 18.84 21.40 -12.61
N ARG A 157 19.23 20.45 -11.74
CA ARG A 157 18.41 20.04 -10.59
C ARG A 157 18.14 21.22 -9.65
N ALA A 158 19.16 22.04 -9.35
CA ALA A 158 19.02 23.25 -8.55
C ALA A 158 18.13 24.31 -9.22
N ARG A 159 18.14 24.41 -10.56
CA ARG A 159 17.23 25.29 -11.29
C ARG A 159 15.79 24.80 -11.22
N LEU A 160 15.57 23.50 -11.43
CA LEU A 160 14.24 22.87 -11.42
C LEU A 160 13.62 22.90 -10.02
N SER A 161 14.40 22.72 -8.95
CA SER A 161 13.89 22.74 -7.57
C SER A 161 13.24 24.08 -7.17
N ARG A 162 13.51 25.17 -7.90
CA ARG A 162 12.85 26.48 -7.69
C ARG A 162 11.36 26.50 -8.09
N ASP A 163 10.93 25.59 -8.96
CA ASP A 163 9.50 25.41 -9.25
C ASP A 163 8.87 24.49 -8.19
N LEU A 164 8.32 25.14 -7.16
CA LEU A 164 7.72 24.48 -6.01
C LEU A 164 6.50 23.62 -6.36
N MET A 165 5.83 23.91 -7.48
CA MET A 165 4.60 23.19 -7.87
C MET A 165 4.92 21.93 -8.67
N ARG A 166 5.87 21.98 -9.60
CA ARG A 166 6.09 20.87 -10.56
C ARG A 166 7.26 19.98 -10.20
N TYR A 167 8.38 20.58 -9.76
CA TYR A 167 9.68 19.91 -9.75
C TYR A 167 10.30 19.78 -8.36
N ALA A 168 9.92 20.60 -7.37
CA ALA A 168 10.51 20.54 -6.03
C ALA A 168 10.42 19.16 -5.37
N LYS A 169 9.23 18.53 -5.29
CA LYS A 169 9.07 17.20 -4.67
C LYS A 169 9.94 16.14 -5.37
N PRO A 170 9.89 15.99 -6.71
CA PRO A 170 10.78 15.04 -7.41
C PRO A 170 12.28 15.32 -7.30
N MET A 171 12.70 16.59 -7.26
CA MET A 171 14.13 16.91 -7.04
C MET A 171 14.55 16.51 -5.62
N GLY A 172 13.71 16.78 -4.62
CA GLY A 172 13.94 16.33 -3.24
C GLY A 172 13.98 14.80 -3.10
N GLU A 173 13.17 14.07 -3.88
CA GLU A 173 13.24 12.60 -3.96
C GLU A 173 14.62 12.13 -4.48
N ILE A 174 15.14 12.79 -5.52
CA ILE A 174 16.48 12.49 -6.07
C ILE A 174 17.58 12.85 -5.06
N ASP A 175 17.49 14.02 -4.42
CA ASP A 175 18.47 14.43 -3.40
C ASP A 175 18.49 13.49 -2.21
N THR A 176 17.30 13.03 -1.77
CA THR A 176 17.18 12.01 -0.73
C THR A 176 17.79 10.69 -1.17
N ALA A 177 17.53 10.25 -2.40
CA ALA A 177 18.12 9.02 -2.94
C ALA A 177 19.64 9.09 -2.97
N LEU A 178 20.22 10.22 -3.41
CA LEU A 178 21.67 10.44 -3.41
C LEU A 178 22.26 10.50 -2.01
N ALA A 179 21.57 11.15 -1.07
CA ALA A 179 22.00 11.20 0.33
C ALA A 179 22.00 9.81 0.96
N VAL A 180 20.92 9.04 0.80
CA VAL A 180 20.82 7.65 1.30
C VAL A 180 21.81 6.72 0.59
N ASN A 181 22.25 7.07 -0.62
CA ASN A 181 23.29 6.31 -1.32
C ASN A 181 24.71 6.53 -0.75
N ASP A 182 24.93 7.55 0.09
CA ASP A 182 26.22 7.77 0.76
C ASP A 182 26.34 6.85 2.00
N PRO A 183 27.38 5.99 2.09
CA PRO A 183 27.61 5.11 3.23
C PRO A 183 27.69 5.84 4.57
N ARG A 184 28.16 7.09 4.58
CA ARG A 184 28.24 7.91 5.80
C ARG A 184 26.85 8.24 6.32
N VAL A 185 25.91 8.58 5.42
CA VAL A 185 24.52 8.86 5.78
C VAL A 185 23.84 7.59 6.26
N LEU A 186 24.03 6.45 5.56
CA LEU A 186 23.51 5.17 6.01
C LEU A 186 24.02 4.80 7.41
N GLY A 187 25.34 4.89 7.63
CA GLY A 187 25.95 4.57 8.92
C GLY A 187 25.45 5.47 10.05
N GLN A 188 25.23 6.77 9.78
CA GLN A 188 24.65 7.71 10.76
C GLN A 188 23.16 7.48 11.00
N ALA A 189 22.43 7.00 9.99
CA ALA A 189 21.02 6.64 10.11
C ALA A 189 20.82 5.31 10.87
N LEU A 190 21.83 4.43 10.90
CA LEU A 190 21.80 3.15 11.62
C LEU A 190 22.00 3.34 13.13
N ARG A 191 21.00 3.95 13.78
CA ARG A 191 21.00 4.27 15.20
C ARG A 191 20.55 3.07 16.04
N LEU A 192 21.47 2.17 16.32
CA LEU A 192 21.25 0.95 17.13
C LEU A 192 21.69 1.09 18.59
N LEU A 193 22.50 2.11 18.92
CA LEU A 193 23.05 2.25 20.26
C LEU A 193 22.09 3.05 21.15
N PRO A 194 21.42 2.44 22.14
CA PRO A 194 20.47 3.14 23.00
C PRO A 194 21.17 4.20 23.86
N PRO A 195 20.48 5.27 24.29
CA PRO A 195 21.09 6.31 25.11
C PRO A 195 21.47 5.78 26.51
N ALA A 196 22.58 6.27 27.04
CA ALA A 196 23.15 5.80 28.31
C ALA A 196 22.27 6.12 29.54
N ASP A 197 21.41 7.14 29.43
CA ASP A 197 20.46 7.55 30.48
C ASP A 197 19.16 6.72 30.49
N GLU A 198 19.00 5.80 29.53
CA GLU A 198 17.77 5.02 29.31
C GLU A 198 16.51 5.91 29.19
N SER A 199 16.66 7.16 28.76
CA SER A 199 15.54 8.08 28.56
C SER A 199 14.87 7.83 27.21
N VAL A 200 13.54 7.75 27.20
CA VAL A 200 12.72 7.62 25.98
C VAL A 200 12.83 8.86 25.09
N GLN A 201 13.19 10.02 25.66
CA GLN A 201 13.34 11.27 24.91
C GLN A 201 14.72 11.42 24.27
N SER A 202 15.72 10.71 24.79
CA SER A 202 17.10 10.80 24.32
C SER A 202 17.27 10.03 23.00
N PRO A 203 17.84 10.64 21.95
CA PRO A 203 18.02 9.96 20.67
C PRO A 203 19.09 8.87 20.78
N TRP A 204 18.86 7.75 20.09
CA TRP A 204 19.86 6.69 19.98
C TRP A 204 21.00 7.14 19.06
N ARG A 205 22.18 6.57 19.29
CA ARG A 205 23.41 6.88 18.54
C ARG A 205 23.69 5.85 17.46
N ALA A 206 24.51 6.23 16.48
CA ALA A 206 24.96 5.29 15.45
C ALA A 206 25.76 4.16 16.09
N ILE A 207 25.62 2.94 15.57
CA ILE A 207 26.38 1.79 16.09
C ILE A 207 27.90 1.98 15.97
N ALA A 208 28.36 2.72 14.96
CA ALA A 208 29.77 3.04 14.76
C ALA A 208 30.37 3.87 15.92
N ASP A 209 29.54 4.54 16.72
CA ASP A 209 30.00 5.29 17.89
C ASP A 209 30.41 4.38 19.05
N ALA A 210 29.98 3.10 19.06
CA ALA A 210 30.32 2.13 20.11
C ALA A 210 31.84 1.84 20.19
N SER A 211 32.56 2.01 19.07
CA SER A 211 34.02 1.84 19.01
C SER A 211 34.79 3.01 19.66
N ARG A 212 34.12 4.11 20.04
CA ARG A 212 34.76 5.28 20.64
C ARG A 212 34.86 5.14 22.17
N PRO A 213 36.06 5.23 22.76
CA PRO A 213 36.25 5.06 24.21
C PRO A 213 35.43 6.05 25.06
N GLU A 214 35.32 7.30 24.62
CA GLU A 214 34.54 8.35 25.28
C GLU A 214 33.04 7.99 25.36
N ILE A 215 32.51 7.38 24.30
CA ILE A 215 31.12 6.95 24.25
C ILE A 215 30.92 5.77 25.18
N ALA A 216 31.77 4.75 25.13
CA ALA A 216 31.70 3.62 26.05
C ALA A 216 31.74 4.08 27.52
N GLY A 217 32.62 5.03 27.85
CA GLY A 217 32.73 5.59 29.21
C GLY A 217 31.44 6.23 29.72
N SER A 218 30.62 6.81 28.84
CA SER A 218 29.34 7.43 29.21
C SER A 218 28.28 6.44 29.74
N TYR A 219 28.45 5.13 29.49
CA TYR A 219 27.54 4.08 29.96
C TYR A 219 27.92 3.51 31.34
N GLY A 220 28.95 4.08 31.99
CA GLY A 220 29.37 3.70 33.34
C GLY A 220 29.65 2.20 33.46
N PRO A 221 28.92 1.44 34.31
CA PRO A 221 29.12 -0.01 34.47
C PRO A 221 28.99 -0.83 33.18
N LYS A 222 28.24 -0.34 32.19
CA LYS A 222 28.01 -1.02 30.91
C LYS A 222 29.08 -0.69 29.85
N ALA A 223 30.14 0.06 30.19
CA ALA A 223 31.19 0.46 29.25
C ALA A 223 31.86 -0.73 28.55
N ALA A 224 32.15 -1.82 29.27
CA ALA A 224 32.75 -3.02 28.69
C ALA A 224 31.83 -3.71 27.67
N LEU A 225 30.52 -3.67 27.93
CA LEU A 225 29.49 -4.20 27.01
C LEU A 225 29.40 -3.35 25.74
N VAL A 226 29.46 -2.02 25.85
CA VAL A 226 29.51 -1.12 24.67
C VAL A 226 30.76 -1.37 23.83
N GLN A 227 31.92 -1.56 24.47
CA GLN A 227 33.15 -1.91 23.76
C GLN A 227 33.04 -3.26 23.04
N GLU A 228 32.38 -4.25 23.65
CA GLU A 228 32.10 -5.52 22.99
C GLU A 228 31.19 -5.35 21.77
N VAL A 229 30.11 -4.55 21.88
CA VAL A 229 29.26 -4.20 20.74
C VAL A 229 30.07 -3.52 19.63
N GLY A 230 30.97 -2.59 19.96
CA GLY A 230 31.88 -1.97 19.00
C GLY A 230 32.81 -2.98 18.31
N ARG A 231 33.42 -3.90 19.08
CA ARG A 231 34.26 -4.98 18.51
C ARG A 231 33.49 -5.87 17.55
N GLN A 232 32.28 -6.29 17.93
CA GLN A 232 31.44 -7.14 17.08
C GLN A 232 30.96 -6.40 15.82
N TRP A 233 30.69 -5.09 15.92
CA TRP A 233 30.38 -4.27 14.75
C TRP A 233 31.55 -4.17 13.76
N GLU A 234 32.77 -3.99 14.25
CA GLU A 234 33.96 -3.99 13.39
C GLU A 234 34.26 -5.39 12.81
N ALA A 235 34.05 -6.46 13.59
CA ALA A 235 34.16 -7.83 13.10
C ALA A 235 33.16 -8.11 11.98
N LEU A 236 31.91 -7.67 12.14
CA LEU A 236 30.86 -7.77 11.13
C LEU A 236 31.25 -7.01 9.85
N ARG A 237 31.73 -5.78 9.98
CA ARG A 237 32.20 -4.97 8.83
C ARG A 237 33.35 -5.67 8.09
N ALA A 238 34.34 -6.18 8.83
CA ALA A 238 35.50 -6.85 8.25
C ALA A 238 35.11 -8.15 7.54
N ALA A 239 34.26 -8.97 8.17
CA ALA A 239 33.74 -10.20 7.57
C ALA A 239 32.92 -9.89 6.31
N TRP A 240 32.09 -8.85 6.33
CA TRP A 240 31.31 -8.43 5.16
C TRP A 240 32.21 -7.98 4.00
N ALA A 241 33.22 -7.16 4.28
CA ALA A 241 34.18 -6.71 3.28
C ALA A 241 34.99 -7.89 2.68
N ALA A 242 35.26 -8.92 3.49
CA ALA A 242 35.91 -10.15 3.06
C ALA A 242 34.95 -11.18 2.42
N GLN A 243 33.65 -10.88 2.33
CA GLN A 243 32.60 -11.80 1.88
C GLN A 243 32.56 -13.13 2.68
N ASP A 244 32.90 -13.09 3.97
CA ASP A 244 32.82 -14.22 4.90
C ASP A 244 31.44 -14.25 5.59
N ALA A 245 30.52 -15.06 5.05
CA ALA A 245 29.18 -15.19 5.59
C ALA A 245 29.16 -15.79 7.01
N ALA A 246 30.09 -16.69 7.33
CA ALA A 246 30.13 -17.31 8.67
C ALA A 246 30.51 -16.27 9.73
N GLY A 247 31.51 -15.44 9.44
CA GLY A 247 31.90 -14.30 10.27
C GLY A 247 30.78 -13.28 10.45
N VAL A 248 30.06 -12.94 9.38
CA VAL A 248 28.89 -12.03 9.43
C VAL A 248 27.80 -12.61 10.34
N ASN A 249 27.44 -13.87 10.15
CA ASN A 249 26.37 -14.52 10.91
C ASN A 249 26.74 -14.63 12.40
N ALA A 250 27.99 -14.95 12.71
CA ALA A 250 28.48 -15.03 14.09
C ALA A 250 28.45 -13.67 14.80
N ALA A 251 28.95 -12.62 14.16
CA ALA A 251 28.94 -11.27 14.73
C ALA A 251 27.52 -10.72 14.90
N ALA A 252 26.63 -10.97 13.92
CA ALA A 252 25.23 -10.57 13.98
C ALA A 252 24.48 -11.23 15.14
N ALA A 253 24.71 -12.53 15.39
CA ALA A 253 24.11 -13.25 16.51
C ALA A 253 24.50 -12.62 17.85
N ILE A 254 25.78 -12.28 18.04
CA ILE A 254 26.25 -11.66 19.29
C ILE A 254 25.65 -10.25 19.45
N LEU A 255 25.57 -9.45 18.38
CA LEU A 255 24.99 -8.11 18.44
C LEU A 255 23.51 -8.12 18.87
N VAL A 256 22.73 -9.09 18.39
CA VAL A 256 21.31 -9.25 18.78
C VAL A 256 21.16 -9.50 20.27
N ASP A 257 22.06 -10.27 20.87
CA ASP A 257 22.01 -10.60 22.29
C ASP A 257 22.52 -9.44 23.17
N ARG A 258 23.53 -8.69 22.71
CA ARG A 258 24.16 -7.62 23.52
C ARG A 258 23.45 -6.28 23.46
N LEU A 259 22.82 -5.92 22.34
CA LEU A 259 22.13 -4.63 22.22
C LEU A 259 20.99 -4.42 23.25
N PRO A 260 20.14 -5.42 23.55
CA PRO A 260 19.11 -5.29 24.58
C PRO A 260 19.65 -5.09 26.00
N GLU A 261 20.80 -5.70 26.33
CA GLU A 261 21.44 -5.59 27.64
C GLU A 261 21.91 -4.16 27.95
N LEU A 262 22.15 -3.34 26.91
CA LEU A 262 22.59 -1.95 27.06
C LEU A 262 21.52 -1.06 27.70
N ALA A 263 20.24 -1.29 27.41
CA ALA A 263 19.15 -0.44 27.91
C ALA A 263 17.82 -1.22 28.03
N PRO A 264 17.74 -2.18 28.97
CA PRO A 264 16.62 -3.12 29.05
C PRO A 264 15.27 -2.43 29.34
N ALA A 265 15.26 -1.22 29.93
CA ALA A 265 14.03 -0.50 30.22
C ALA A 265 13.34 0.10 28.97
N ILE A 266 14.12 0.49 27.96
CA ILE A 266 13.62 1.15 26.74
C ILE A 266 13.74 0.29 25.49
N TYR A 267 14.50 -0.81 25.53
CA TYR A 267 14.65 -1.69 24.38
C TYR A 267 13.30 -2.37 24.05
N PRO A 268 12.86 -2.40 22.79
CA PRO A 268 11.58 -3.01 22.43
C PRO A 268 11.57 -4.51 22.68
N ASP A 269 10.38 -5.05 22.92
CA ASP A 269 10.20 -6.49 23.01
C ASP A 269 10.72 -7.20 21.75
N GLN A 270 11.54 -8.23 21.98
CA GLN A 270 12.23 -8.98 20.94
C GLN A 270 11.25 -9.72 20.00
N SER A 271 10.12 -10.20 20.52
CA SER A 271 9.11 -10.86 19.70
C SER A 271 8.41 -9.84 18.79
N ARG A 272 8.13 -8.63 19.28
CA ARG A 272 7.55 -7.54 18.47
C ARG A 272 8.46 -7.15 17.30
N LEU A 273 9.78 -7.05 17.52
CA LEU A 273 10.75 -6.78 16.45
C LEU A 273 10.80 -7.93 15.43
N GLY A 274 10.79 -9.18 15.90
CA GLY A 274 10.73 -10.36 15.03
C GLY A 274 9.48 -10.38 14.14
N TRP A 275 8.32 -10.07 14.71
CA TRP A 275 7.06 -9.95 13.98
C TRP A 275 7.06 -8.81 12.95
N GLU A 276 7.60 -7.64 13.31
CA GLU A 276 7.79 -6.55 12.35
C GLU A 276 8.70 -6.97 11.20
N SER A 277 9.84 -7.59 11.51
CA SER A 277 10.76 -8.10 10.50
C SER A 277 10.10 -9.10 9.56
N TRP A 278 9.36 -10.08 10.11
CA TRP A 278 8.64 -11.07 9.32
C TRP A 278 7.59 -10.42 8.41
N TYR A 279 6.85 -9.41 8.91
CA TYR A 279 5.83 -8.69 8.15
C TYR A 279 6.43 -7.99 6.92
N PHE A 280 7.56 -7.28 7.08
CA PHE A 280 8.24 -6.62 5.96
C PHE A 280 8.90 -7.62 5.00
N ARG A 281 9.54 -8.69 5.50
CA ARG A 281 10.09 -9.78 4.67
C ARG A 281 9.02 -10.46 3.82
N SER A 282 7.80 -10.59 4.37
CA SER A 282 6.62 -11.16 3.68
C SER A 282 5.89 -10.16 2.78
N ALA A 283 6.56 -9.09 2.33
CA ALA A 283 6.00 -8.03 1.48
C ALA A 283 4.70 -7.42 2.04
N ASN A 284 4.63 -7.24 3.36
CA ASN A 284 3.47 -6.71 4.07
C ASN A 284 2.20 -7.57 3.87
N MET A 285 2.36 -8.83 3.42
CA MET A 285 1.29 -9.75 3.02
C MET A 285 0.35 -9.22 1.93
N THR A 286 0.80 -8.24 1.14
CA THR A 286 -0.03 -7.67 0.08
C THR A 286 -0.35 -8.67 -1.03
N TRP A 287 0.47 -9.71 -1.22
CA TRP A 287 0.26 -10.82 -2.16
C TRP A 287 -1.07 -11.57 -2.00
N VAL A 288 -1.76 -11.42 -0.85
CA VAL A 288 -3.09 -11.99 -0.57
C VAL A 288 -4.13 -11.54 -1.63
N TRP A 289 -3.87 -10.46 -2.38
CA TRP A 289 -4.68 -10.08 -3.54
C TRP A 289 -4.90 -11.23 -4.53
N ILE A 290 -3.92 -12.11 -4.72
CA ILE A 290 -4.02 -13.28 -5.61
C ILE A 290 -5.09 -14.26 -5.12
N VAL A 291 -5.18 -14.48 -3.81
CA VAL A 291 -6.20 -15.37 -3.22
C VAL A 291 -7.60 -14.79 -3.42
N TYR A 292 -7.75 -13.46 -3.32
CA TYR A 292 -9.00 -12.77 -3.64
C TYR A 292 -9.38 -12.88 -5.13
N VAL A 293 -8.42 -12.92 -6.08
CA VAL A 293 -8.70 -13.19 -7.51
C VAL A 293 -9.44 -14.52 -7.65
N PHE A 294 -8.91 -15.58 -7.04
CA PHE A 294 -9.52 -16.91 -7.11
C PHE A 294 -10.92 -16.91 -6.49
N SER A 295 -11.10 -16.27 -5.34
CA SER A 295 -12.42 -16.11 -4.73
C SER A 295 -13.41 -15.40 -5.68
N ALA A 296 -13.00 -14.30 -6.31
CA ALA A 296 -13.82 -13.56 -7.26
C ALA A 296 -14.23 -14.43 -8.45
N ILE A 297 -13.29 -15.21 -9.03
CA ILE A 297 -13.58 -16.14 -10.13
C ILE A 297 -14.67 -17.14 -9.74
N PHE A 298 -14.56 -17.75 -8.56
CA PHE A 298 -15.56 -18.72 -8.09
C PHE A 298 -16.92 -18.07 -7.81
N PHE A 299 -16.97 -16.84 -7.29
CA PHE A 299 -18.22 -16.09 -7.15
C PHE A 299 -18.87 -15.73 -8.50
N VAL A 300 -18.07 -15.38 -9.51
CA VAL A 300 -18.57 -15.19 -10.89
C VAL A 300 -19.15 -16.50 -11.42
N MET A 301 -18.46 -17.63 -11.24
CA MET A 301 -18.95 -18.95 -11.67
C MET A 301 -20.22 -19.36 -10.93
N ALA A 302 -20.28 -19.11 -9.62
CA ALA A 302 -21.46 -19.37 -8.79
C ALA A 302 -22.69 -18.64 -9.33
N THR A 303 -22.51 -17.38 -9.74
CA THR A 303 -23.55 -16.51 -10.27
C THR A 303 -23.96 -16.92 -11.69
N ALA A 304 -22.98 -17.09 -12.59
CA ALA A 304 -23.23 -17.37 -14.01
C ALA A 304 -23.81 -18.77 -14.25
N TYR A 305 -23.33 -19.78 -13.52
CA TYR A 305 -23.74 -21.18 -13.70
C TYR A 305 -24.78 -21.64 -12.66
N ARG A 306 -25.14 -20.77 -11.70
CA ARG A 306 -25.97 -21.12 -10.52
C ARG A 306 -25.41 -22.34 -9.77
N TRP A 307 -24.09 -22.49 -9.76
CA TRP A 307 -23.40 -23.67 -9.24
C TRP A 307 -23.13 -23.51 -7.74
N ARG A 308 -23.86 -24.28 -6.91
CA ARG A 308 -23.75 -24.22 -5.44
C ARG A 308 -22.36 -24.50 -4.89
N TRP A 309 -21.60 -25.39 -5.53
CA TRP A 309 -20.26 -25.73 -5.08
C TRP A 309 -19.26 -24.64 -5.44
N ALA A 310 -19.39 -23.96 -6.58
CA ALA A 310 -18.58 -22.78 -6.86
C ALA A 310 -18.82 -21.69 -5.81
N TRP A 311 -20.04 -21.52 -5.32
CA TRP A 311 -20.31 -20.57 -4.23
C TRP A 311 -19.61 -20.99 -2.93
N LEU A 312 -19.72 -22.26 -2.52
CA LEU A 312 -19.06 -22.77 -1.31
C LEU A 312 -17.54 -22.65 -1.39
N VAL A 313 -16.95 -23.00 -2.55
CA VAL A 313 -15.51 -22.88 -2.78
C VAL A 313 -15.09 -21.42 -2.79
N GLY A 314 -15.82 -20.55 -3.49
CA GLY A 314 -15.56 -19.11 -3.52
C GLY A 314 -15.62 -18.47 -2.14
N LEU A 315 -16.60 -18.87 -1.30
CA LEU A 315 -16.72 -18.45 0.08
C LEU A 315 -15.59 -19.00 0.96
N GLY A 316 -15.20 -20.27 0.80
CA GLY A 316 -14.08 -20.85 1.54
C GLY A 316 -12.75 -20.14 1.24
N ILE A 317 -12.48 -19.87 -0.04
CA ILE A 317 -11.30 -19.09 -0.46
C ILE A 317 -11.40 -17.65 0.03
N PHE A 318 -12.60 -17.04 -0.01
CA PHE A 318 -12.83 -15.70 0.53
C PHE A 318 -12.50 -15.62 2.02
N LEU A 319 -12.99 -16.58 2.82
CA LEU A 319 -12.73 -16.64 4.26
C LEU A 319 -11.25 -16.84 4.55
N ALA A 320 -10.54 -17.67 3.78
CA ALA A 320 -9.09 -17.81 3.90
C ALA A 320 -8.36 -16.50 3.57
N ALA A 321 -8.71 -15.85 2.45
CA ALA A 321 -8.12 -14.56 2.07
C ALA A 321 -8.41 -13.47 3.10
N PHE A 322 -9.64 -13.38 3.59
CA PHE A 322 -10.05 -12.43 4.62
C PHE A 322 -9.39 -12.71 5.97
N GLY A 323 -9.17 -13.98 6.33
CA GLY A 323 -8.39 -14.36 7.50
C GLY A 323 -6.93 -13.90 7.40
N LEU A 324 -6.28 -14.13 6.25
CA LEU A 324 -4.92 -13.65 5.98
C LEU A 324 -4.83 -12.11 5.99
N HIS A 325 -5.81 -11.44 5.40
CA HIS A 325 -5.89 -9.98 5.40
C HIS A 325 -6.11 -9.41 6.81
N THR A 326 -7.00 -10.02 7.59
CA THR A 326 -7.23 -9.67 9.01
C THR A 326 -5.98 -9.88 9.84
N PHE A 327 -5.25 -10.98 9.61
CA PHE A 327 -3.98 -11.25 10.27
C PHE A 327 -2.93 -10.20 9.89
N ALA A 328 -2.80 -9.84 8.62
CA ALA A 328 -1.88 -8.79 8.17
C ALA A 328 -2.17 -7.43 8.82
N LEU A 329 -3.45 -7.04 8.86
CA LEU A 329 -3.89 -5.80 9.47
C LEU A 329 -3.69 -5.80 11.00
N GLY A 330 -4.02 -6.92 11.65
CA GLY A 330 -3.83 -7.11 13.09
C GLY A 330 -2.36 -7.10 13.48
N LEU A 331 -1.49 -7.73 12.67
CA LEU A 331 -0.05 -7.70 12.88
C LEU A 331 0.49 -6.27 12.73
N ARG A 332 0.02 -5.53 11.73
CA ARG A 332 0.38 -4.11 11.56
C ARG A 332 -0.09 -3.26 12.73
N TRP A 333 -1.30 -3.49 13.24
CA TRP A 333 -1.82 -2.82 14.43
C TRP A 333 -0.93 -3.11 15.66
N TYR A 334 -0.63 -4.39 15.92
CA TYR A 334 0.26 -4.79 17.00
C TYR A 334 1.67 -4.17 16.90
N VAL A 335 2.27 -4.22 15.71
CA VAL A 335 3.62 -3.69 15.46
C VAL A 335 3.67 -2.16 15.57
N SER A 336 2.69 -1.46 15.03
CA SER A 336 2.64 0.01 15.08
C SER A 336 2.18 0.55 16.44
N GLY A 337 1.50 -0.26 17.25
CA GLY A 337 0.93 0.16 18.53
C GLY A 337 -0.29 1.09 18.38
N ARG A 338 -0.80 1.23 17.16
CA ARG A 338 -1.89 2.13 16.79
C ARG A 338 -2.75 1.50 15.71
N TRP A 339 -3.99 1.94 15.60
CA TRP A 339 -4.80 1.47 14.49
C TRP A 339 -4.24 1.98 13.14
N PRO A 340 -4.18 1.11 12.11
CA PRO A 340 -3.58 1.42 10.82
C PRO A 340 -4.52 2.31 9.98
N ASN A 341 -4.44 3.62 10.17
CA ASN A 341 -5.12 4.60 9.32
C ASN A 341 -4.34 5.93 9.17
N SER A 342 -3.01 5.90 9.25
CA SER A 342 -2.19 7.12 9.25
C SER A 342 -1.68 7.55 7.88
N ASN A 343 -1.69 6.65 6.90
CA ASN A 343 -1.19 6.90 5.56
C ASN A 343 -2.08 6.21 4.51
N MET A 344 -1.84 6.49 3.23
CA MET A 344 -2.66 5.93 2.15
C MET A 344 -2.64 4.40 2.06
N PHE A 345 -1.49 3.76 2.32
CA PHE A 345 -1.39 2.29 2.34
C PHE A 345 -2.34 1.69 3.39
N GLU A 346 -2.30 2.26 4.59
CA GLU A 346 -3.15 1.87 5.72
C GLU A 346 -4.63 2.14 5.42
N ALA A 347 -4.96 3.32 4.92
CA ALA A 347 -6.35 3.65 4.56
C ALA A 347 -6.93 2.70 3.50
N VAL A 348 -6.16 2.37 2.45
CA VAL A 348 -6.62 1.49 1.36
C VAL A 348 -6.82 0.04 1.83
N THR A 349 -5.87 -0.50 2.60
CA THR A 349 -5.95 -1.87 3.14
C THR A 349 -7.07 -2.00 4.17
N THR A 350 -7.18 -1.05 5.11
CA THR A 350 -8.25 -0.99 6.11
C THR A 350 -9.63 -0.81 5.48
N ALA A 351 -9.78 0.02 4.44
CA ALA A 351 -11.04 0.17 3.71
C ALA A 351 -11.53 -1.17 3.12
N ALA A 352 -10.63 -1.90 2.45
CA ALA A 352 -10.92 -3.21 1.90
C ALA A 352 -11.29 -4.24 2.97
N TRP A 353 -10.69 -4.15 4.16
CA TRP A 353 -11.05 -4.99 5.30
C TRP A 353 -12.47 -4.69 5.81
N PHE A 354 -12.86 -3.42 5.95
CA PHE A 354 -14.25 -3.07 6.32
C PHE A 354 -15.28 -3.57 5.30
N GLY A 355 -14.98 -3.45 4.00
CA GLY A 355 -15.81 -4.04 2.95
C GLY A 355 -15.96 -5.56 3.09
N GLY A 356 -14.88 -6.25 3.46
CA GLY A 356 -14.89 -7.68 3.77
C GLY A 356 -15.76 -8.03 4.98
N CYS A 357 -15.66 -7.28 6.07
CA CYS A 357 -16.52 -7.43 7.24
C CYS A 357 -18.01 -7.35 6.87
N LEU A 358 -18.40 -6.28 6.15
CA LEU A 358 -19.80 -6.12 5.74
C LEU A 358 -20.22 -7.20 4.76
N ALA A 359 -19.36 -7.57 3.80
CA ALA A 359 -19.66 -8.64 2.86
C ALA A 359 -19.93 -9.96 3.58
N LEU A 360 -19.18 -10.32 4.61
CA LEU A 360 -19.45 -11.52 5.41
C LEU A 360 -20.80 -11.44 6.13
N VAL A 361 -21.10 -10.30 6.77
CA VAL A 361 -22.39 -10.09 7.44
C VAL A 361 -23.55 -10.25 6.46
N LEU A 362 -23.46 -9.62 5.28
CA LEU A 362 -24.49 -9.70 4.24
C LEU A 362 -24.55 -11.09 3.61
N GLU A 363 -23.42 -11.75 3.39
CA GLU A 363 -23.37 -13.10 2.79
C GLU A 363 -23.99 -14.14 3.73
N VAL A 364 -23.77 -14.03 5.05
CA VAL A 364 -24.40 -14.89 6.06
C VAL A 364 -25.88 -14.56 6.24
N GLY A 365 -26.21 -13.27 6.39
CA GLY A 365 -27.59 -12.81 6.60
C GLY A 365 -28.50 -13.07 5.40
N LEU A 366 -27.96 -12.98 4.18
CA LEU A 366 -28.70 -13.10 2.93
C LEU A 366 -28.40 -14.42 2.18
N ARG A 367 -27.77 -15.41 2.82
CA ARG A 367 -27.44 -16.72 2.22
C ARG A 367 -28.62 -17.49 1.65
N ARG A 368 -29.83 -17.23 2.16
CA ARG A 368 -31.08 -17.86 1.71
C ARG A 368 -31.72 -17.13 0.53
N THR A 369 -31.22 -15.95 0.18
CA THR A 369 -31.71 -15.12 -0.93
C THR A 369 -30.89 -15.38 -2.20
N PRO A 370 -31.43 -15.02 -3.39
CA PRO A 370 -30.71 -15.10 -4.65
C PRO A 370 -29.57 -14.08 -4.78
N MET A 371 -29.45 -13.12 -3.83
CA MET A 371 -28.35 -12.15 -3.75
C MET A 371 -27.05 -12.73 -3.18
N ARG A 372 -27.08 -13.98 -2.70
CA ARG A 372 -25.85 -14.70 -2.32
C ARG A 372 -24.81 -14.59 -3.45
N SER A 373 -23.54 -14.53 -3.08
CA SER A 373 -22.38 -14.29 -3.95
C SER A 373 -22.15 -12.83 -4.36
N MET A 374 -23.16 -11.93 -4.32
CA MET A 374 -22.99 -10.57 -4.84
C MET A 374 -22.09 -9.71 -3.96
N PHE A 375 -22.28 -9.81 -2.64
CA PHE A 375 -21.50 -9.06 -1.66
C PHE A 375 -20.09 -9.62 -1.53
N GLY A 376 -19.97 -10.96 -1.51
CA GLY A 376 -18.67 -11.65 -1.60
C GLY A 376 -17.90 -11.29 -2.86
N LEU A 377 -18.55 -11.24 -4.03
CA LEU A 377 -17.94 -10.81 -5.29
C LEU A 377 -17.46 -9.36 -5.22
N GLY A 378 -18.34 -8.44 -4.79
CA GLY A 378 -18.01 -7.02 -4.66
C GLY A 378 -16.80 -6.80 -3.75
N SER A 379 -16.78 -7.44 -2.58
CA SER A 379 -15.65 -7.34 -1.65
C SER A 379 -14.41 -8.05 -2.16
N ALA A 380 -14.50 -9.23 -2.78
CA ALA A 380 -13.34 -9.92 -3.31
C ALA A 380 -12.63 -9.07 -4.38
N VAL A 381 -13.38 -8.43 -5.28
CA VAL A 381 -12.81 -7.52 -6.28
C VAL A 381 -12.26 -6.26 -5.62
N ALA A 382 -12.97 -5.67 -4.64
CA ALA A 382 -12.48 -4.49 -3.90
C ALA A 382 -11.16 -4.78 -3.16
N SER A 383 -11.08 -5.87 -2.41
CA SER A 383 -9.90 -6.29 -1.66
C SER A 383 -8.75 -6.70 -2.58
N MET A 384 -9.04 -7.40 -3.68
CA MET A 384 -8.06 -7.69 -4.73
C MET A 384 -7.47 -6.39 -5.29
N THR A 385 -8.30 -5.44 -5.72
CA THR A 385 -7.82 -4.17 -6.30
C THR A 385 -7.01 -3.35 -5.29
N ALA A 386 -7.47 -3.25 -4.04
CA ALA A 386 -6.79 -2.50 -2.98
C ALA A 386 -5.40 -3.09 -2.66
N LEU A 387 -5.32 -4.40 -2.43
CA LEU A 387 -4.06 -5.08 -2.10
C LEU A 387 -3.12 -5.18 -3.30
N MET A 388 -3.66 -5.34 -4.52
CA MET A 388 -2.89 -5.28 -5.76
C MET A 388 -2.27 -3.90 -5.96
N ALA A 389 -3.04 -2.81 -5.73
CA ALA A 389 -2.50 -1.47 -5.77
C ALA A 389 -1.39 -1.27 -4.72
N ALA A 390 -1.59 -1.76 -3.50
CA ALA A 390 -0.58 -1.72 -2.44
C ALA A 390 0.70 -2.50 -2.78
N TYR A 391 0.58 -3.60 -3.53
CA TYR A 391 1.70 -4.41 -4.01
C TYR A 391 2.49 -3.72 -5.14
N TYR A 392 1.81 -3.20 -6.17
CA TYR A 392 2.47 -2.66 -7.37
C TYR A 392 2.82 -1.18 -7.31
N LEU A 393 2.20 -0.41 -6.41
CA LEU A 393 2.41 1.04 -6.28
C LEU A 393 2.96 1.42 -4.89
N PRO A 394 4.02 0.79 -4.37
CA PRO A 394 4.52 1.07 -3.02
C PRO A 394 5.11 2.49 -2.88
N LEU A 395 5.49 3.12 -4.00
CA LEU A 395 5.93 4.52 -4.02
C LEU A 395 4.79 5.54 -3.90
N GLN A 396 3.54 5.10 -4.09
CA GLN A 396 2.33 5.91 -3.87
C GLN A 396 1.67 5.50 -2.55
N LEU A 397 1.62 4.19 -2.30
CA LEU A 397 1.08 3.56 -1.11
C LEU A 397 2.24 3.09 -0.24
N ASN A 398 2.91 4.05 0.41
CA ASN A 398 4.09 3.79 1.22
C ASN A 398 3.78 2.79 2.36
N PRO A 399 4.33 1.56 2.33
CA PRO A 399 4.04 0.55 3.34
C PRO A 399 4.76 0.80 4.66
N ASN A 400 5.74 1.71 4.69
CA ASN A 400 6.55 1.98 5.88
C ASN A 400 5.67 2.50 7.04
N ILE A 401 6.03 2.07 8.25
CA ILE A 401 5.32 2.44 9.47
C ILE A 401 6.05 3.64 10.09
N GLY A 402 5.51 4.84 9.82
CA GLY A 402 5.98 6.10 10.39
C GLY A 402 5.15 6.55 11.59
N ASN A 403 5.62 7.62 12.23
CA ASN A 403 4.89 8.33 13.26
C ASN A 403 3.66 9.04 12.67
N MET A 404 2.59 9.11 13.46
CA MET A 404 1.41 9.86 13.06
C MET A 404 1.74 11.36 13.07
N MET A 405 1.26 12.10 12.07
CA MET A 405 1.34 13.57 12.13
C MET A 405 0.55 14.07 13.35
N PRO A 406 0.95 15.17 14.00
CA PRO A 406 0.28 15.69 15.19
C PRO A 406 -1.23 15.88 15.00
N VAL A 407 -1.66 16.34 13.82
CA VAL A 407 -3.08 16.53 13.47
C VAL A 407 -3.90 15.23 13.46
N LEU A 408 -3.25 14.05 13.38
CA LEU A 408 -3.93 12.75 13.47
C LEU A 408 -4.23 12.29 14.90
N HIS A 409 -3.77 13.01 15.93
CA HIS A 409 -4.04 12.68 17.33
C HIS A 409 -5.38 13.26 17.82
N ASP A 410 -6.40 13.25 16.94
CA ASP A 410 -7.76 13.68 17.26
C ASP A 410 -8.74 12.51 17.06
N VAL A 411 -9.59 12.28 18.07
CA VAL A 411 -10.63 11.24 18.05
C VAL A 411 -11.61 11.46 16.89
N TRP A 412 -11.95 12.71 16.57
CA TRP A 412 -12.86 13.03 15.48
C TRP A 412 -12.29 12.67 14.12
N LEU A 413 -10.99 12.92 13.89
CA LEU A 413 -10.35 12.49 12.65
C LEU A 413 -10.36 10.97 12.55
N TYR A 414 -10.03 10.29 13.65
CA TYR A 414 -10.00 8.84 13.68
C TYR A 414 -11.35 8.22 13.28
N ILE A 415 -12.45 8.72 13.85
CA ILE A 415 -13.79 8.27 13.52
C ILE A 415 -14.14 8.66 12.07
N HIS A 416 -13.94 9.92 11.70
CA HIS A 416 -14.21 10.43 10.35
C HIS A 416 -13.51 9.60 9.27
N THR A 417 -12.20 9.39 9.39
CA THR A 417 -11.42 8.70 8.37
C THR A 417 -11.85 7.23 8.25
N ASN A 418 -12.17 6.54 9.36
CA ASN A 418 -12.66 5.16 9.26
C ASN A 418 -14.06 5.07 8.61
N VAL A 419 -14.96 6.01 8.92
CA VAL A 419 -16.30 6.05 8.31
C VAL A 419 -16.23 6.39 6.82
N ILE A 420 -15.40 7.37 6.43
CA ILE A 420 -15.30 7.78 5.03
C ILE A 420 -14.66 6.69 4.16
N ILE A 421 -13.57 6.06 4.61
CA ILE A 421 -12.92 4.99 3.84
C ILE A 421 -13.80 3.74 3.74
N PHE A 422 -14.61 3.47 4.78
CA PHE A 422 -15.59 2.40 4.72
C PHE A 422 -16.64 2.69 3.65
N SER A 423 -17.18 3.92 3.60
CA SER A 423 -18.13 4.33 2.56
C SER A 423 -17.55 4.15 1.15
N TYR A 424 -16.28 4.51 0.94
CA TYR A 424 -15.59 4.40 -0.34
C TYR A 424 -15.46 2.95 -0.81
N CYS A 425 -15.16 2.03 0.11
CA CYS A 425 -15.15 0.60 -0.23
C CYS A 425 -16.54 0.12 -0.67
N LEU A 426 -17.61 0.54 0.00
CA LEU A 426 -18.98 0.17 -0.36
C LEU A 426 -19.40 0.73 -1.73
N ILE A 427 -19.01 1.96 -2.06
CA ILE A 427 -19.20 2.56 -3.38
C ILE A 427 -18.51 1.69 -4.45
N PHE A 428 -17.26 1.30 -4.20
CA PHE A 428 -16.52 0.45 -5.13
C PHE A 428 -17.16 -0.93 -5.28
N MET A 429 -17.60 -1.55 -4.19
CA MET A 429 -18.35 -2.82 -4.23
C MET A 429 -19.65 -2.68 -5.04
N ALA A 430 -20.41 -1.59 -4.86
CA ALA A 430 -21.62 -1.30 -5.62
C ALA A 430 -21.33 -1.16 -7.11
N ALA A 431 -20.21 -0.49 -7.45
CA ALA A 431 -19.74 -0.33 -8.82
C ALA A 431 -19.37 -1.66 -9.49
N VAL A 432 -18.75 -2.60 -8.76
CA VAL A 432 -18.45 -3.95 -9.28
C VAL A 432 -19.73 -4.69 -9.66
N VAL A 433 -20.73 -4.68 -8.77
CA VAL A 433 -22.02 -5.33 -9.03
C VAL A 433 -22.80 -4.61 -10.16
N ALA A 434 -22.72 -3.28 -10.20
CA ALA A 434 -23.31 -2.46 -11.26
C ALA A 434 -22.67 -2.73 -12.63
N ALA A 435 -21.35 -2.89 -12.69
CA ALA A 435 -20.64 -3.29 -13.90
C ALA A 435 -21.12 -4.66 -14.38
N ALA A 436 -21.28 -5.63 -13.46
CA ALA A 436 -21.85 -6.93 -13.79
C ALA A 436 -23.29 -6.81 -14.37
N TYR A 437 -24.12 -5.90 -13.85
CA TYR A 437 -25.44 -5.63 -14.45
C TYR A 437 -25.34 -5.12 -15.89
N LEU A 438 -24.40 -4.21 -16.19
CA LEU A 438 -24.20 -3.73 -17.57
C LEU A 438 -23.70 -4.83 -18.49
N VAL A 439 -22.78 -5.68 -18.02
CA VAL A 439 -22.32 -6.86 -18.78
C VAL A 439 -23.49 -7.80 -19.08
N TYR A 440 -24.36 -8.06 -18.11
CA TYR A 440 -25.60 -8.83 -18.32
C TYR A 440 -26.48 -8.21 -19.40
N ARG A 441 -26.66 -6.88 -19.39
CA ARG A 441 -27.44 -6.14 -20.40
C ARG A 441 -26.82 -6.19 -21.79
N ILE A 442 -25.49 -6.08 -21.90
CA ILE A 442 -24.75 -6.16 -23.18
C ILE A 442 -24.93 -7.54 -23.82
N PHE A 443 -24.96 -8.62 -23.03
CA PHE A 443 -25.16 -9.98 -23.53
C PHE A 443 -26.62 -10.38 -23.79
N GLY A 444 -27.53 -9.40 -23.88
CA GLY A 444 -28.95 -9.63 -24.19
C GLY A 444 -29.81 -9.95 -22.97
N GLY A 445 -29.39 -9.51 -21.78
CA GLY A 445 -30.23 -9.52 -20.59
C GLY A 445 -31.38 -8.51 -20.68
N ASP A 446 -32.54 -8.89 -20.13
CA ASP A 446 -33.75 -8.07 -20.16
C ASP A 446 -33.63 -6.81 -19.26
N ARG A 447 -34.54 -5.83 -19.48
CA ARG A 447 -34.62 -4.57 -18.70
C ARG A 447 -35.25 -4.76 -17.32
N GLU A 448 -34.71 -5.70 -16.58
CA GLU A 448 -35.23 -6.11 -15.27
C GLU A 448 -34.55 -5.32 -14.15
N TYR A 449 -35.31 -4.97 -13.13
CA TYR A 449 -34.83 -4.15 -12.01
C TYR A 449 -35.57 -4.51 -10.72
N ALA A 450 -34.94 -4.22 -9.58
CA ALA A 450 -35.54 -4.38 -8.26
C ALA A 450 -36.60 -3.30 -8.02
N ARG A 451 -37.87 -3.72 -7.88
CA ARG A 451 -39.02 -2.80 -7.69
C ARG A 451 -38.98 -2.08 -6.35
N VAL A 452 -38.51 -2.77 -5.33
CA VAL A 452 -38.17 -2.19 -4.04
C VAL A 452 -36.65 -2.24 -3.95
N GLY A 453 -36.05 -1.11 -3.64
CA GLY A 453 -34.61 -0.98 -3.44
C GLY A 453 -34.23 -1.15 -1.99
N GLY A 454 -32.97 -1.50 -1.74
CA GLY A 454 -32.39 -1.25 -0.44
C GLY A 454 -32.88 -2.11 0.70
N ALA A 455 -32.90 -1.53 1.90
CA ALA A 455 -33.43 -2.16 3.10
C ALA A 455 -34.92 -2.56 2.96
N GLY A 456 -35.68 -1.80 2.15
CA GLY A 456 -37.07 -2.09 1.83
C GLY A 456 -37.26 -3.38 1.02
N SER A 457 -36.24 -3.83 0.28
CA SER A 457 -36.25 -5.14 -0.41
C SER A 457 -36.32 -6.31 0.56
N PHE A 458 -35.85 -6.12 1.80
CA PHE A 458 -35.87 -7.12 2.87
C PHE A 458 -37.18 -7.11 3.67
N MET A 459 -37.85 -5.95 3.74
CA MET A 459 -39.04 -5.74 4.59
C MET A 459 -40.36 -5.77 3.81
N SER A 460 -40.32 -5.66 2.48
CA SER A 460 -41.54 -5.69 1.67
C SER A 460 -42.00 -7.12 1.43
N ILE A 461 -43.12 -7.45 2.08
CA ILE A 461 -43.87 -8.69 1.88
C ILE A 461 -44.80 -8.46 0.68
N ARG A 462 -44.76 -9.36 -0.30
CA ARG A 462 -45.72 -9.37 -1.40
C ARG A 462 -47.12 -9.69 -0.88
N PRO A 463 -48.18 -9.37 -1.65
CA PRO A 463 -49.55 -9.81 -1.33
C PRO A 463 -49.70 -11.34 -1.18
N ASP A 464 -48.75 -12.13 -1.70
CA ASP A 464 -48.70 -13.59 -1.59
C ASP A 464 -47.93 -14.11 -0.36
N GLY A 465 -47.47 -13.23 0.53
CA GLY A 465 -46.73 -13.57 1.74
C GLY A 465 -45.22 -13.82 1.56
N SER A 466 -44.70 -13.84 0.31
CA SER A 466 -43.27 -13.97 0.04
C SER A 466 -42.55 -12.61 0.07
N THR A 467 -41.31 -12.56 0.58
CA THR A 467 -40.49 -11.35 0.35
C THR A 467 -40.07 -11.26 -1.13
N TYR A 468 -39.83 -10.05 -1.66
CA TYR A 468 -39.39 -9.86 -3.06
C TYR A 468 -38.07 -10.60 -3.39
N LEU A 469 -37.34 -11.05 -2.37
CA LEU A 469 -36.11 -11.83 -2.47
C LEU A 469 -36.30 -13.34 -2.29
N GLU A 470 -37.41 -13.82 -1.71
CA GLU A 470 -37.66 -15.27 -1.50
C GLU A 470 -38.23 -15.99 -2.71
N ALA A 471 -38.73 -15.26 -3.71
CA ALA A 471 -39.19 -15.90 -4.94
C ALA A 471 -38.00 -16.54 -5.67
N ASN A 472 -37.95 -17.88 -5.66
CA ASN A 472 -37.00 -18.78 -6.32
C ASN A 472 -36.97 -18.63 -7.88
N ARG A 473 -37.42 -17.48 -8.41
CA ARG A 473 -37.56 -17.10 -9.80
C ARG A 473 -37.09 -15.66 -10.09
N SER A 474 -36.33 -15.02 -9.20
CA SER A 474 -35.73 -13.74 -9.54
C SER A 474 -34.70 -13.91 -10.65
N SER A 475 -34.82 -13.06 -11.67
CA SER A 475 -33.86 -13.01 -12.76
C SER A 475 -32.53 -12.40 -12.28
N LEU A 476 -31.47 -12.65 -13.04
CA LEU A 476 -30.14 -12.14 -12.70
C LEU A 476 -30.11 -10.61 -12.68
N GLY A 477 -30.85 -9.94 -13.56
CA GLY A 477 -30.94 -8.48 -13.60
C GLY A 477 -31.51 -7.87 -12.32
N VAL A 478 -32.59 -8.47 -11.76
CA VAL A 478 -33.19 -8.02 -10.49
C VAL A 478 -32.21 -8.17 -9.34
N VAL A 479 -31.46 -9.28 -9.31
CA VAL A 479 -30.48 -9.56 -8.24
C VAL A 479 -29.33 -8.57 -8.27
N LEU A 480 -28.74 -8.32 -9.45
CA LEU A 480 -27.61 -7.41 -9.61
C LEU A 480 -28.01 -5.97 -9.26
N ASP A 481 -29.12 -5.47 -9.80
CA ASP A 481 -29.63 -4.14 -9.49
C ASP A 481 -29.99 -3.99 -8.00
N GLY A 482 -30.65 -4.99 -7.40
CA GLY A 482 -30.99 -4.97 -5.98
C GLY A 482 -29.75 -4.96 -5.07
N ALA A 483 -28.74 -5.77 -5.38
CA ALA A 483 -27.50 -5.79 -4.60
C ALA A 483 -26.72 -4.47 -4.75
N THR A 484 -26.68 -3.88 -5.94
CA THR A 484 -26.14 -2.53 -6.16
C THR A 484 -26.89 -1.50 -5.31
N MET A 485 -28.22 -1.55 -5.25
CA MET A 485 -29.00 -0.61 -4.43
C MET A 485 -28.71 -0.74 -2.94
N VAL A 486 -28.63 -1.95 -2.40
CA VAL A 486 -28.29 -2.19 -0.98
C VAL A 486 -26.94 -1.59 -0.64
N LEU A 487 -25.91 -1.87 -1.44
CA LEU A 487 -24.57 -1.31 -1.24
C LEU A 487 -24.57 0.21 -1.38
N MET A 488 -25.32 0.73 -2.37
CA MET A 488 -25.41 2.17 -2.60
C MET A 488 -26.07 2.91 -1.45
N GLU A 489 -27.19 2.43 -0.91
CA GLU A 489 -27.87 3.07 0.21
C GLU A 489 -27.03 3.06 1.48
N LEU A 490 -26.38 1.93 1.78
CA LEU A 490 -25.44 1.84 2.90
C LEU A 490 -24.27 2.80 2.72
N SER A 491 -23.71 2.88 1.50
CA SER A 491 -22.63 3.79 1.19
C SER A 491 -23.07 5.27 1.28
N PHE A 492 -24.30 5.59 0.89
CA PHE A 492 -24.86 6.93 0.94
C PHE A 492 -25.00 7.42 2.38
N ILE A 493 -25.52 6.56 3.27
CA ILE A 493 -25.62 6.84 4.71
C ILE A 493 -24.22 7.04 5.31
N MET A 494 -23.29 6.10 5.05
CA MET A 494 -21.93 6.20 5.59
C MET A 494 -21.16 7.41 5.04
N LEU A 495 -21.33 7.74 3.75
CA LEU A 495 -20.71 8.90 3.14
C LEU A 495 -21.24 10.21 3.75
N TRP A 496 -22.56 10.30 3.97
CA TRP A 496 -23.16 11.44 4.66
C TRP A 496 -22.63 11.58 6.09
N THR A 497 -22.61 10.48 6.85
CA THR A 497 -22.06 10.47 8.20
C THR A 497 -20.58 10.89 8.21
N GLY A 498 -19.80 10.38 7.25
CA GLY A 498 -18.41 10.78 7.06
C GLY A 498 -18.26 12.27 6.77
N LEU A 499 -19.08 12.84 5.88
CA LEU A 499 -19.07 14.28 5.58
C LEU A 499 -19.38 15.13 6.82
N VAL A 500 -20.39 14.76 7.61
CA VAL A 500 -20.76 15.47 8.85
C VAL A 500 -19.64 15.35 9.89
N MET A 501 -19.09 14.16 10.11
CA MET A 501 -17.97 13.97 11.03
C MET A 501 -16.71 14.72 10.59
N GLY A 502 -16.48 14.81 9.27
CA GLY A 502 -15.39 15.59 8.70
C GLY A 502 -15.55 17.08 8.97
N ALA A 503 -16.78 17.59 8.83
CA ALA A 503 -17.09 18.99 9.14
C ALA A 503 -16.88 19.31 10.64
N ILE A 504 -17.27 18.40 11.54
CA ILE A 504 -17.02 18.55 12.99
C ILE A 504 -15.51 18.60 13.28
N TRP A 505 -14.75 17.69 12.68
CA TRP A 505 -13.29 17.66 12.84
C TRP A 505 -12.61 18.91 12.28
N ALA A 506 -13.05 19.37 11.10
CA ALA A 506 -12.53 20.59 10.46
C ALA A 506 -12.79 21.83 11.32
N ASP A 507 -13.96 21.93 11.95
CA ASP A 507 -14.29 23.01 12.87
C ASP A 507 -13.36 22.99 14.10
N HIS A 508 -13.15 21.81 14.68
CA HIS A 508 -12.25 21.64 15.82
C HIS A 508 -10.79 21.95 15.48
N SER A 509 -10.33 21.59 14.28
CA SER A 509 -8.92 21.71 13.89
C SER A 509 -8.56 23.06 13.27
N TRP A 510 -9.45 23.65 12.49
CA TRP A 510 -9.19 24.83 11.67
C TRP A 510 -10.15 25.99 11.96
N GLY A 511 -11.08 25.85 12.91
CA GLY A 511 -12.02 26.89 13.32
C GLY A 511 -13.16 27.14 12.33
N ARG A 512 -13.37 26.24 11.36
CA ARG A 512 -14.51 26.29 10.42
C ARG A 512 -14.92 24.88 9.96
N PRO A 513 -16.21 24.62 9.75
CA PRO A 513 -16.69 23.29 9.39
C PRO A 513 -16.48 22.90 7.92
N TRP A 514 -16.09 23.85 7.05
CA TRP A 514 -15.88 23.55 5.63
C TRP A 514 -14.77 24.42 5.00
N GLY A 515 -13.90 23.71 4.29
CA GLY A 515 -12.68 24.10 3.59
C GLY A 515 -12.90 24.68 2.19
N TRP A 516 -13.85 24.08 1.45
CA TRP A 516 -13.87 24.06 -0.02
C TRP A 516 -12.58 23.52 -0.65
N ASP A 517 -11.83 22.71 0.11
CA ASP A 517 -10.65 22.07 -0.46
C ASP A 517 -11.08 20.99 -1.47
N PRO A 518 -10.20 20.62 -2.42
CA PRO A 518 -10.58 19.67 -3.46
C PRO A 518 -11.12 18.34 -2.90
N LYS A 519 -10.65 17.86 -1.75
CA LYS A 519 -11.14 16.58 -1.21
C LYS A 519 -12.57 16.65 -0.70
N GLU A 520 -12.88 17.69 0.05
CA GLU A 520 -14.22 18.00 0.51
C GLU A 520 -15.19 18.17 -0.67
N VAL A 521 -14.80 18.94 -1.70
CA VAL A 521 -15.63 19.18 -2.89
C VAL A 521 -15.94 17.89 -3.63
N PHE A 522 -14.94 17.02 -3.84
CA PHE A 522 -15.17 15.77 -4.56
C PHE A 522 -15.93 14.72 -3.72
N ALA A 523 -15.78 14.74 -2.39
CA ALA A 523 -16.62 13.94 -1.51
C ALA A 523 -18.09 14.39 -1.58
N LEU A 524 -18.34 15.71 -1.58
CA LEU A 524 -19.68 16.27 -1.78
C LEU A 524 -20.24 15.95 -3.17
N ASN A 525 -19.43 16.07 -4.23
CA ASN A 525 -19.86 15.70 -5.59
C ASN A 525 -20.28 14.23 -5.68
N THR A 526 -19.52 13.33 -5.04
CA THR A 526 -19.88 11.91 -4.96
C THR A 526 -21.24 11.73 -4.27
N PHE A 527 -21.46 12.42 -3.15
CA PHE A 527 -22.75 12.41 -2.44
C PHE A 527 -23.90 12.93 -3.31
N LEU A 528 -23.70 14.04 -4.03
CA LEU A 528 -24.71 14.62 -4.93
C LEU A 528 -25.06 13.69 -6.08
N VAL A 529 -24.08 13.00 -6.68
CA VAL A 529 -24.33 12.00 -7.73
C VAL A 529 -25.28 10.90 -7.23
N PHE A 530 -25.10 10.43 -5.99
CA PHE A 530 -25.97 9.41 -5.41
C PHE A 530 -27.35 9.96 -5.01
N ALA A 531 -27.42 11.19 -4.53
CA ALA A 531 -28.70 11.86 -4.34
C ALA A 531 -29.47 11.96 -5.67
N ILE A 532 -28.80 12.33 -6.77
CA ILE A 532 -29.36 12.36 -8.12
C ILE A 532 -29.83 10.97 -8.55
N LEU A 533 -29.07 9.91 -8.26
CA LEU A 533 -29.44 8.53 -8.58
C LEU A 533 -30.81 8.17 -8.00
N VAL A 534 -31.04 8.46 -6.72
CA VAL A 534 -32.33 8.20 -6.06
C VAL A 534 -33.48 8.90 -6.80
N HIS A 535 -33.28 10.15 -7.21
CA HIS A 535 -34.30 10.94 -7.89
C HIS A 535 -34.55 10.49 -9.33
N VAL A 536 -33.48 10.26 -10.10
CA VAL A 536 -33.54 9.80 -11.49
C VAL A 536 -34.29 8.48 -11.56
N ARG A 537 -33.99 7.54 -10.65
CA ARG A 537 -34.64 6.21 -10.59
C ARG A 537 -36.16 6.29 -10.42
N MET A 538 -36.70 7.34 -9.77
CA MET A 538 -38.14 7.53 -9.64
C MET A 538 -38.82 7.91 -10.96
N LYS A 539 -38.11 8.56 -11.89
CA LYS A 539 -38.68 9.14 -13.12
C LYS A 539 -38.38 8.32 -14.37
N VAL A 540 -37.26 7.59 -14.42
CA VAL A 540 -36.86 6.86 -15.63
C VAL A 540 -37.62 5.55 -15.84
N LYS A 541 -37.80 5.18 -17.11
CA LYS A 541 -38.41 3.90 -17.51
C LYS A 541 -37.48 2.70 -17.27
N ASP A 542 -36.18 2.85 -17.56
CA ASP A 542 -35.16 1.80 -17.39
C ASP A 542 -34.35 2.01 -16.11
N LYS A 543 -34.98 1.68 -14.97
CA LYS A 543 -34.42 1.97 -13.64
C LYS A 543 -33.07 1.31 -13.39
N GLY A 544 -32.93 0.03 -13.77
CA GLY A 544 -31.70 -0.73 -13.54
C GLY A 544 -30.51 -0.19 -14.34
N LEU A 545 -30.73 0.25 -15.59
CA LEU A 545 -29.66 0.86 -16.39
C LEU A 545 -29.13 2.14 -15.74
N TRP A 546 -30.02 3.05 -15.34
CA TRP A 546 -29.62 4.33 -14.74
C TRP A 546 -28.98 4.15 -13.37
N THR A 547 -29.43 3.19 -12.57
CA THR A 547 -28.76 2.84 -11.31
C THR A 547 -27.35 2.32 -11.55
N ALA A 548 -27.14 1.43 -12.53
CA ALA A 548 -25.82 0.93 -12.83
C ALA A 548 -24.88 2.04 -13.36
N LEU A 549 -25.36 2.89 -14.28
CA LEU A 549 -24.56 4.00 -14.83
C LEU A 549 -24.17 5.03 -13.76
N LEU A 550 -25.11 5.44 -12.91
CA LEU A 550 -24.83 6.44 -11.88
C LEU A 550 -23.99 5.87 -10.72
N ALA A 551 -24.13 4.58 -10.39
CA ALA A 551 -23.24 3.92 -9.43
C ALA A 551 -21.79 3.90 -9.95
N LEU A 552 -21.59 3.56 -11.23
CA LEU A 552 -20.26 3.61 -11.86
C LEU A 552 -19.72 5.04 -11.94
N PHE A 553 -20.56 6.00 -12.34
CA PHE A 553 -20.14 7.40 -12.42
C PHE A 553 -19.73 7.95 -11.05
N GLY A 554 -20.52 7.70 -10.00
CA GLY A 554 -20.16 8.10 -8.64
C GLY A 554 -18.89 7.42 -8.13
N ALA A 555 -18.67 6.15 -8.47
CA ALA A 555 -17.41 5.47 -8.18
C ALA A 555 -16.21 6.08 -8.92
N VAL A 556 -16.38 6.53 -10.16
CA VAL A 556 -15.34 7.26 -10.90
C VAL A 556 -15.05 8.62 -10.25
N VAL A 557 -16.06 9.37 -9.83
CA VAL A 557 -15.89 10.64 -9.10
C VAL A 557 -15.16 10.41 -7.76
N MET A 558 -15.52 9.36 -7.04
CA MET A 558 -14.84 8.95 -5.81
C MET A 558 -13.39 8.52 -6.05
N LEU A 559 -13.12 7.71 -7.09
CA LEU A 559 -11.76 7.30 -7.45
C LEU A 559 -10.91 8.50 -7.90
N PHE A 560 -11.51 9.45 -8.60
CA PHE A 560 -10.84 10.72 -8.94
C PHE A 560 -10.45 11.47 -7.67
N ASN A 561 -11.34 11.56 -6.68
CA ASN A 561 -11.01 12.13 -5.37
C ASN A 561 -9.81 11.40 -4.74
N TRP A 562 -9.89 10.07 -4.69
CA TRP A 562 -8.96 9.28 -3.89
C TRP A 562 -7.59 9.11 -4.57
N ILE A 563 -7.52 9.12 -5.91
CA ILE A 563 -6.28 8.95 -6.67
C ILE A 563 -5.74 10.29 -7.15
N PHE A 564 -6.54 11.06 -7.89
CA PHE A 564 -6.04 12.26 -8.55
C PHE A 564 -5.76 13.37 -7.53
N ILE A 565 -6.70 13.66 -6.63
CA ILE A 565 -6.49 14.72 -5.64
C ILE A 565 -5.33 14.37 -4.71
N ASN A 566 -5.22 13.12 -4.25
CA ASN A 566 -4.12 12.71 -3.36
C ASN A 566 -2.74 12.77 -4.03
N PHE A 567 -2.60 12.37 -5.29
CA PHE A 567 -1.28 12.24 -5.91
C PHE A 567 -0.85 13.44 -6.76
N TYR A 568 -1.79 14.29 -7.19
CA TYR A 568 -1.51 15.37 -8.13
C TYR A 568 -1.85 16.77 -7.61
N ILE A 569 -2.66 16.89 -6.55
CA ILE A 569 -3.05 18.20 -6.00
C ILE A 569 -2.59 18.31 -4.54
N SER A 570 -1.78 19.34 -4.25
CA SER A 570 -1.42 19.68 -2.87
C SER A 570 -2.60 20.36 -2.16
N GLY A 571 -3.00 19.85 -0.99
CA GLY A 571 -4.05 20.43 -0.15
C GLY A 571 -3.86 20.06 1.32
N LEU A 572 -4.66 20.67 2.21
CA LEU A 572 -4.60 20.46 3.68
C LEU A 572 -4.76 18.99 4.12
N HIS A 573 -5.32 18.17 3.23
CA HIS A 573 -5.53 16.75 3.45
C HIS A 573 -4.51 15.85 2.72
N SER A 574 -3.51 16.39 2.02
CA SER A 574 -2.58 15.57 1.22
C SER A 574 -1.66 14.73 2.13
N TYR A 575 -2.02 13.47 2.34
CA TYR A 575 -1.27 12.51 3.17
C TYR A 575 -0.49 11.47 2.33
N ALA A 576 -0.15 11.84 1.08
CA ALA A 576 0.45 10.99 0.06
C ALA A 576 1.86 11.43 -0.39
#